data_AF-A0A2S5GHU9-F1
#
_entry.id   AF-A0A2S5GHU9-F1
#
_cell.length_a   1.000
_cell.length_b   1.000
_cell.length_c   1.000
_cell.angle_alpha   90.00
_cell.angle_beta   90.00
_cell.angle_gamma   90.00
#
_symmetry.space_group_name_H-M   'P 1'
#
loop_
_entity.id
_entity.type
_entity.pdbx_description
1 polymer ?
#
loop_
_entity_poly.entity_id
_entity_poly.type
_entity_poly.pdbx_seq_one_letter_code
_entity_poly.pdbx_strand_id
1 'polypeptide(L)'
;MAAPQYPRVAQALKFAKNVVKGKVPACRYVVLACQRHLDDLAASKAASYLYRFNAAEAEKKLALIELMPHTKGEWAFKQQLVTLEPWQKFGLACTFGWVHKKGGLRRFRESYWEVPRKNGKSVIAAGVGISMFA
;
A
#
# COMPACT_ATOMS: atom_id res chain seq x y z
N MET A 1 16.75 17.99 -0.75
CA MET A 1 15.31 17.78 -1.07
C MET A 1 14.63 17.37 0.22
N ALA A 2 13.62 18.12 0.69
CA ALA A 2 12.91 17.77 1.92
C ALA A 2 12.32 16.35 1.80
N ALA A 3 12.44 15.53 2.85
CA ALA A 3 11.84 14.21 2.86
C ALA A 3 10.31 14.36 2.67
N PRO A 4 9.68 13.58 1.78
CA PRO A 4 8.23 13.65 1.61
C PRO A 4 7.55 13.33 2.94
N GLN A 5 6.48 14.06 3.27
CA GLN A 5 5.72 13.89 4.52
C GLN A 5 5.23 12.44 4.73
N TYR A 6 5.04 11.68 3.65
CA TYR A 6 4.65 10.27 3.65
C TYR A 6 5.55 9.45 2.71
N PRO A 7 6.71 8.96 3.19
CA PRO A 7 7.72 8.35 2.34
C PRO A 7 7.30 7.01 1.74
N ARG A 8 6.55 6.17 2.46
CA ARG A 8 6.12 4.85 1.96
C ARG A 8 5.02 5.00 0.92
N VAL A 9 4.10 5.94 1.16
CA VAL A 9 3.07 6.32 0.19
C VAL A 9 3.70 6.92 -1.08
N ALA A 10 4.73 7.74 -0.96
CA ALA A 10 5.45 8.28 -2.11
C ALA A 10 6.10 7.16 -2.96
N GLN A 11 6.66 6.13 -2.32
CA GLN A 11 7.18 4.95 -3.02
C GLN A 11 6.08 4.15 -3.72
N ALA A 12 4.93 3.96 -3.08
CA ALA A 12 3.75 3.34 -3.69
C ALA A 12 3.27 4.09 -4.93
N LEU A 13 3.19 5.43 -4.87
CA LEU A 13 2.80 6.27 -6.01
C LEU A 13 3.82 6.22 -7.13
N LYS A 14 5.12 6.19 -6.80
CA LYS A 14 6.19 6.03 -7.79
C LYS A 14 6.09 4.68 -8.49
N PHE A 15 5.81 3.61 -7.76
CA PHE A 15 5.56 2.28 -8.32
C PHE A 15 4.38 2.29 -9.29
N ALA A 16 3.22 2.84 -8.88
CA ALA A 16 2.03 2.92 -9.73
C ALA A 16 2.32 3.65 -11.05
N LYS A 17 3.01 4.79 -10.99
CA LYS A 17 3.43 5.54 -12.19
C LYS A 17 4.38 4.75 -13.08
N ASN A 18 5.33 4.01 -12.49
CA ASN A 18 6.29 3.22 -13.25
C ASN A 18 5.65 2.02 -13.95
N VAL A 19 4.69 1.37 -13.29
CA VAL A 19 3.91 0.26 -13.87
C VAL A 19 3.08 0.75 -15.06
N VAL A 20 2.33 1.85 -14.90
CA VAL A 20 1.52 2.42 -15.98
C VAL A 20 2.38 2.86 -17.17
N LYS A 21 3.60 3.38 -16.90
CA LYS A 21 4.56 3.75 -17.94
C LYS A 21 5.29 2.56 -18.57
N GLY A 22 5.03 1.32 -18.15
CA GLY A 22 5.70 0.12 -18.65
C GLY A 22 7.16 -0.04 -18.20
N LYS A 23 7.64 0.75 -17.23
CA LYS A 23 9.01 0.63 -16.70
C LYS A 23 9.20 -0.58 -15.79
N VAL A 24 8.11 -1.01 -15.15
CA VAL A 24 8.07 -2.22 -14.33
C VAL A 24 7.15 -3.21 -15.04
N PRO A 25 7.63 -4.39 -15.44
CA PRO A 25 6.78 -5.40 -16.05
C PRO A 25 5.73 -5.86 -15.03
N ALA A 26 4.46 -5.77 -15.39
CA ALA A 26 3.36 -6.19 -14.55
C ALA A 26 2.24 -6.77 -15.41
N CYS A 27 1.45 -7.68 -14.84
CA CYS A 27 0.31 -8.25 -15.57
C CYS A 27 -0.79 -7.19 -15.79
N ARG A 28 -1.70 -7.48 -16.72
CA ARG A 28 -2.82 -6.61 -17.08
C ARG A 28 -3.58 -6.07 -15.85
N TYR A 29 -3.87 -6.94 -14.87
CA TYR A 29 -4.64 -6.56 -13.68
C TYR A 29 -3.90 -5.58 -12.76
N VAL A 30 -2.58 -5.75 -12.61
CA VAL A 30 -1.76 -4.83 -11.81
C VAL A 30 -1.65 -3.47 -12.51
N VAL A 31 -1.50 -3.45 -13.84
CA VAL A 31 -1.51 -2.21 -14.62
C VAL A 31 -2.85 -1.48 -14.47
N LEU A 32 -3.97 -2.19 -14.62
CA LEU A 32 -5.30 -1.61 -14.44
C LEU A 32 -5.54 -1.09 -13.02
N ALA A 33 -5.05 -1.80 -12.00
CA ALA A 33 -5.15 -1.34 -10.61
C ALA A 33 -4.34 -0.06 -10.37
N CYS A 34 -3.13 0.03 -10.93
CA CYS A 34 -2.28 1.23 -10.86
C CYS A 34 -2.92 2.40 -11.61
N GLN A 35 -3.46 2.15 -12.81
CA GLN A 35 -4.15 3.17 -13.60
C GLN A 35 -5.38 3.70 -12.85
N ARG A 36 -6.27 2.81 -12.38
CA ARG A 36 -7.43 3.18 -11.55
C ARG A 36 -7.03 4.03 -10.36
N HIS A 37 -5.95 3.69 -9.67
CA HIS A 37 -5.47 4.46 -8.53
C HIS A 37 -5.09 5.90 -8.92
N LEU A 38 -4.39 6.08 -10.05
CA LEU A 38 -3.99 7.41 -10.54
C LEU A 38 -5.20 8.22 -11.03
N ASP A 39 -6.15 7.57 -11.70
CA ASP A 39 -7.38 8.21 -12.18
C ASP A 39 -8.26 8.63 -11.02
N ASP A 40 -8.43 7.75 -10.03
CA ASP A 40 -9.18 8.06 -8.80
C ASP A 40 -8.51 9.20 -8.02
N LEU A 41 -7.17 9.27 -8.00
CA LEU A 41 -6.47 10.40 -7.38
C LEU A 41 -6.78 11.72 -8.08
N ALA A 42 -6.82 11.73 -9.41
CA ALA A 42 -7.21 12.91 -10.18
C ALA A 42 -8.67 13.28 -9.91
N ALA A 43 -9.58 12.30 -9.95
CA ALA A 43 -11.02 12.48 -9.72
C ALA A 43 -11.32 12.93 -8.28
N SER A 44 -10.55 12.47 -7.29
CA SER A 44 -10.76 12.79 -5.87
C SER A 44 -10.66 14.28 -5.53
N LYS A 45 -9.99 15.06 -6.40
CA LYS A 45 -9.90 16.52 -6.29
C LYS A 45 -11.24 17.20 -6.54
N ALA A 46 -12.13 16.60 -7.32
CA ALA A 46 -13.46 17.13 -7.55
C ALA A 46 -14.34 16.95 -6.30
N ALA A 47 -15.15 17.96 -5.97
CA ALA A 47 -16.08 17.90 -4.83
C ALA A 47 -17.12 16.78 -4.99
N SER A 48 -17.52 16.49 -6.23
CA SER A 48 -18.50 15.45 -6.57
C SER A 48 -18.01 14.02 -6.32
N TYR A 49 -16.70 13.79 -6.28
CA TYR A 49 -16.16 12.45 -6.09
C TYR A 49 -16.24 12.02 -4.62
N LEU A 50 -16.84 10.86 -4.36
CA LEU A 50 -17.23 10.40 -3.01
C LEU A 50 -16.05 10.03 -2.11
N TYR A 51 -14.89 9.74 -2.68
CA TYR A 51 -13.72 9.21 -1.97
C TYR A 51 -12.56 10.20 -1.97
N ARG A 52 -11.70 10.12 -0.95
CA ARG A 52 -10.42 10.82 -0.91
C ARG A 52 -9.33 9.85 -0.55
N PHE A 53 -8.13 10.12 -1.04
CA PHE A 53 -6.95 9.38 -0.64
C PHE A 53 -6.33 10.01 0.60
N ASN A 54 -6.42 9.31 1.73
CA ASN A 54 -5.80 9.69 2.99
C ASN A 54 -4.41 9.04 3.09
N ALA A 55 -3.40 9.82 2.71
CA ALA A 55 -2.00 9.38 2.78
C ALA A 55 -1.52 9.13 4.21
N ALA A 56 -2.05 9.85 5.21
CA ALA A 56 -1.66 9.69 6.61
C ALA A 56 -2.09 8.32 7.17
N GLU A 57 -3.32 7.91 6.90
CA GLU A 57 -3.82 6.58 7.29
C GLU A 57 -3.04 5.47 6.60
N ALA A 58 -2.80 5.59 5.30
CA ALA A 58 -1.98 4.61 4.57
C ALA A 58 -0.56 4.51 5.14
N GLU A 59 0.11 5.65 5.41
CA GLU A 59 1.46 5.68 5.96
C GLU A 59 1.52 5.05 7.35
N LYS A 60 0.56 5.36 8.23
CA LYS A 60 0.49 4.78 9.59
C LYS A 60 0.44 3.25 9.53
N LYS A 61 -0.39 2.71 8.64
CA LYS A 61 -0.57 1.25 8.48
C LYS A 61 0.67 0.60 7.87
N LEU A 62 1.29 1.24 6.87
CA LEU A 62 2.55 0.76 6.27
C LEU A 62 3.72 0.82 7.26
N ALA A 63 3.82 1.88 8.04
CA ALA A 63 4.85 2.05 9.06
C ALA A 63 4.73 0.99 10.15
N LEU A 64 3.51 0.69 10.60
CA LEU A 64 3.29 -0.39 11.57
C LEU A 64 3.83 -1.73 11.07
N ILE A 65 3.62 -2.07 9.81
CA ILE A 65 4.10 -3.33 9.21
C ILE A 65 5.62 -3.34 9.11
N GLU A 66 6.24 -2.22 8.74
CA GLU A 66 7.70 -2.12 8.70
C GLU A 66 8.36 -2.07 10.09
N LEU A 67 7.62 -1.79 11.16
CA LEU A 67 8.14 -1.88 12.54
C LEU A 67 8.17 -3.31 13.10
N MET A 68 7.66 -4.29 12.35
CA MET A 68 7.65 -5.68 12.78
C MET A 68 9.02 -6.33 12.54
N PRO A 69 9.53 -7.15 13.47
CA PRO A 69 10.77 -7.89 13.27
C PRO A 69 10.56 -9.10 12.34
N HIS A 70 11.61 -9.49 11.62
CA HIS A 70 11.63 -10.78 10.95
C HIS A 70 11.60 -11.92 11.98
N THR A 71 10.78 -12.95 11.74
CA THR A 71 10.58 -14.07 12.69
C THR A 71 11.42 -15.31 12.37
N LYS A 72 12.10 -15.34 11.21
CA LYS A 72 12.87 -16.51 10.76
C LYS A 72 14.21 -16.13 10.13
N GLY A 73 15.18 -17.03 10.27
CA GLY A 73 16.47 -16.98 9.59
C GLY A 73 17.45 -15.97 10.17
N GLU A 74 18.51 -15.70 9.41
CA GLU A 74 19.58 -14.77 9.79
C GLU A 74 19.05 -13.35 10.08
N TRP A 75 17.97 -12.94 9.43
CA TRP A 75 17.34 -11.63 9.64
C TRP A 75 16.63 -11.50 10.99
N ALA A 76 16.07 -12.60 11.51
CA ALA A 76 15.54 -12.62 12.87
C ALA A 76 16.67 -12.52 13.90
N PHE A 77 17.79 -13.21 13.64
CA PHE A 77 18.98 -13.14 14.49
C PHE A 77 19.59 -11.73 14.52
N LYS A 78 19.59 -11.02 13.38
CA LYS A 78 20.03 -9.63 13.27
C LYS A 78 19.00 -8.60 13.74
N GLN A 79 17.85 -9.03 14.28
CA GLN A 79 16.73 -8.18 14.65
C GLN A 79 16.31 -7.20 13.56
N GLN A 80 16.43 -7.63 12.30
CA GLN A 80 16.11 -6.79 11.17
C GLN A 80 14.59 -6.59 11.09
N LEU A 81 14.20 -5.36 10.83
CA LEU A 81 12.81 -4.98 10.62
C LEU A 81 12.36 -5.33 9.20
N VAL A 82 11.07 -5.63 9.05
CA VAL A 82 10.46 -5.93 7.76
C VAL A 82 10.57 -4.72 6.85
N THR A 83 11.17 -4.90 5.66
CA THR A 83 11.15 -3.89 4.62
C THR A 83 10.11 -4.27 3.57
N LEU A 84 9.11 -3.42 3.36
CA LEU A 84 8.08 -3.68 2.35
C LEU A 84 8.57 -3.29 0.96
N GLU A 85 8.31 -4.16 -0.03
CA GLU A 85 8.60 -3.87 -1.43
C GLU A 85 7.60 -2.85 -2.02
N PRO A 86 7.96 -2.12 -3.10
CA PRO A 86 7.11 -1.08 -3.66
C PRO A 86 5.70 -1.55 -4.06
N TRP A 87 5.54 -2.78 -4.55
CA TRP A 87 4.23 -3.34 -4.89
C TRP A 87 3.39 -3.69 -3.66
N GLN A 88 4.03 -4.15 -2.58
CA GLN A 88 3.36 -4.41 -1.28
C GLN A 88 2.87 -3.08 -0.69
N LYS A 89 3.72 -2.05 -0.72
CA LYS A 89 3.36 -0.68 -0.33
C LYS A 89 2.19 -0.18 -1.14
N PHE A 90 2.18 -0.39 -2.45
CA PHE A 90 1.10 0.04 -3.33
C PHE A 90 -0.24 -0.64 -3.00
N GLY A 91 -0.27 -1.97 -2.88
CA GLY A 91 -1.53 -2.67 -2.58
C GLY A 91 -2.10 -2.33 -1.20
N LEU A 92 -1.23 -2.21 -0.19
CA LEU A 92 -1.63 -1.80 1.16
C LEU A 92 -2.08 -0.33 1.20
N ALA A 93 -1.37 0.57 0.53
CA ALA A 93 -1.77 1.97 0.40
C ALA A 93 -3.12 2.11 -0.30
N CYS A 94 -3.40 1.31 -1.34
CA CYS A 94 -4.72 1.29 -1.96
C CYS A 94 -5.80 0.80 -1.00
N THR A 95 -5.53 -0.28 -0.26
CA THR A 95 -6.51 -0.90 0.64
C THR A 95 -6.89 0.01 1.81
N PHE A 96 -5.90 0.67 2.43
CA PHE A 96 -6.11 1.49 3.62
C PHE A 96 -6.22 2.99 3.36
N GLY A 97 -5.67 3.50 2.27
CA GLY A 97 -5.63 4.93 1.98
C GLY A 97 -6.92 5.49 1.40
N TRP A 98 -7.75 4.68 0.75
CA TRP A 98 -9.01 5.17 0.16
C TRP A 98 -10.14 5.21 1.18
N VAL A 99 -10.66 6.41 1.47
CA VAL A 99 -11.73 6.63 2.45
C VAL A 99 -12.87 7.48 1.87
N HIS A 100 -14.09 7.29 2.35
CA HIS A 100 -15.24 8.14 2.04
C HIS A 100 -15.05 9.54 2.63
N LYS A 101 -15.38 10.59 1.85
CA LYS A 101 -15.28 11.98 2.32
C LYS A 101 -16.24 12.28 3.47
N LYS A 102 -17.49 11.81 3.39
CA LYS A 102 -18.55 12.11 4.37
C LYS A 102 -18.35 11.42 5.72
N GLY A 103 -17.84 10.19 5.74
CA GLY A 103 -17.80 9.35 6.94
C GLY A 103 -16.42 8.82 7.33
N GLY A 104 -15.36 9.09 6.56
CA GLY A 104 -14.00 8.62 6.86
C GLY A 104 -13.78 7.10 6.77
N LEU A 105 -14.83 6.31 6.52
CA LEU A 105 -14.76 4.86 6.39
C LEU A 105 -14.02 4.45 5.11
N ARG A 106 -13.35 3.30 5.14
CA ARG A 106 -12.61 2.77 4.00
C ARG A 106 -13.53 2.45 2.82
N ARG A 107 -13.06 2.76 1.61
CA ARG A 107 -13.70 2.39 0.33
C ARG A 107 -13.66 0.89 0.11
N PHE A 108 -12.49 0.29 0.28
CA PHE A 108 -12.28 -1.13 0.06
C PHE A 108 -12.43 -1.89 1.37
N ARG A 109 -13.42 -2.79 1.42
CA ARG A 109 -13.64 -3.70 2.54
C ARG A 109 -12.95 -5.04 2.32
N GLU A 110 -12.78 -5.42 1.07
CA GLU A 110 -12.13 -6.65 0.64
C GLU A 110 -10.91 -6.32 -0.22
N SER A 111 -9.85 -7.10 -0.03
CA SER A 111 -8.59 -6.97 -0.76
C SER A 111 -8.12 -8.36 -1.18
N TYR A 112 -8.09 -8.61 -2.49
CA TYR A 112 -7.73 -9.90 -3.07
C TYR A 112 -6.32 -9.85 -3.67
N TRP A 113 -5.49 -10.82 -3.33
CA TRP A 113 -4.07 -10.86 -3.68
C TRP A 113 -3.67 -12.24 -4.22
N GLU A 114 -3.20 -12.28 -5.46
CA GLU A 114 -2.56 -13.45 -6.06
C GLU A 114 -1.04 -13.29 -5.99
N VAL A 115 -0.41 -13.92 -5.00
CA VAL A 115 1.02 -13.76 -4.73
C VAL A 115 1.75 -15.11 -4.80
N PRO A 116 2.83 -15.24 -5.60
CA PRO A 116 3.56 -16.50 -5.72
C PRO A 116 4.22 -16.92 -4.40
N ARG A 117 4.64 -18.19 -4.32
CA ARG A 117 5.37 -18.71 -3.16
C ARG A 117 6.65 -17.91 -2.89
N LYS A 118 7.01 -17.81 -1.61
CA LYS A 118 8.19 -17.09 -1.08
C LYS A 118 8.20 -15.55 -1.20
N ASN A 119 7.11 -14.91 -1.62
CA ASN A 119 7.00 -13.45 -1.71
C ASN A 119 6.42 -12.76 -0.44
N GLY A 120 6.73 -13.28 0.75
CA GLY A 120 6.38 -12.58 2.00
C GLY A 120 4.89 -12.44 2.33
N LYS A 121 3.98 -13.19 1.66
CA LYS A 121 2.52 -13.07 1.87
C LYS A 121 2.05 -13.23 3.33
N SER A 122 2.71 -14.08 4.12
CA SER A 122 2.35 -14.29 5.53
C SER A 122 2.65 -13.07 6.40
N VAL A 123 3.71 -12.32 6.09
CA VAL A 123 4.07 -11.09 6.81
C VAL A 123 3.03 -10.01 6.53
N ILE A 124 2.61 -9.88 5.27
CA ILE A 124 1.52 -8.96 4.89
C ILE A 124 0.24 -9.31 5.62
N ALA A 125 -0.16 -10.59 5.64
CA ALA A 125 -1.38 -11.04 6.31
C ALA A 125 -1.33 -10.79 7.83
N ALA A 126 -0.21 -11.11 8.49
CA ALA A 126 -0.01 -10.84 9.91
C ALA A 126 -0.09 -9.33 10.21
N GLY A 127 0.58 -8.52 9.38
CA GLY A 127 0.59 -7.08 9.54
C GLY A 127 -0.78 -6.43 9.34
N VAL A 128 -1.54 -6.89 8.35
CA VAL A 128 -2.94 -6.50 8.14
C VAL A 128 -3.79 -6.90 9.33
N GLY A 129 -3.64 -8.13 9.84
CA GLY A 129 -4.39 -8.64 11.00
C GLY A 129 -4.19 -7.75 12.23
N ILE A 130 -2.93 -7.54 12.64
CA ILE A 130 -2.59 -6.68 13.79
C ILE A 130 -3.16 -5.27 13.59
N SER A 131 -3.03 -4.74 12.38
CA SER A 131 -3.48 -3.39 12.07
C SER A 131 -5.00 -3.20 12.07
N MET A 132 -5.77 -4.29 12.04
CA MET A 132 -7.24 -4.25 12.08
C MET A 132 -7.81 -4.45 13.49
N PHE A 133 -7.04 -5.04 14.39
CA PHE A 133 -7.44 -5.23 15.80
C PHE A 133 -6.90 -4.15 16.74
N ALA A 134 -5.90 -3.38 16.31
CA ALA A 134 -5.33 -2.23 17.02
C ALA A 134 -5.95 -0.90 16.54
#